data_AF-A0A857J8L9-F1
#
_entry.id   AF-A0A857J8L9-F1
#
_cell.length_a   1.000
_cell.length_b   1.000
_cell.length_c   1.000
_cell.angle_alpha   90.00
_cell.angle_beta   90.00
_cell.angle_gamma   90.00
#
_symmetry.space_group_name_H-M   'P 1'
#
loop_
_entity.id
_entity.type
_entity.pdbx_description
1 polymer ?
#
loop_
_entity_poly.entity_id
_entity_poly.type
_entity_poly.pdbx_seq_one_letter_code
_entity_poly.pdbx_strand_id
1 'polypeptide(L)' 'MNTQNLAREMKTMHEQPSADRQAAIDRLLSTTLEVFGLPARAPWHEDVRFFVGVIADCAALVQSVDLGDRAEPAPVYQP' A
#
# COMPACT_ATOMS: atom_id res chain seq x y z
N MET A 1 0.44 22.96 -1.76
CA MET A 1 -0.58 21.93 -2.04
C MET A 1 -0.75 21.11 -0.77
N ASN A 2 -1.95 21.05 -0.20
CA ASN A 2 -2.20 20.41 1.10
C ASN A 2 -2.36 18.88 0.89
N THR A 3 -1.47 18.07 1.46
CA THR A 3 -1.42 16.61 1.26
C THR A 3 -2.72 15.90 1.69
N GLN A 4 -3.46 16.49 2.63
CA GLN A 4 -4.75 15.97 3.09
C GLN A 4 -5.86 16.08 2.04
N ASN A 5 -5.80 17.09 1.16
CA ASN A 5 -6.80 17.26 0.10
C ASN A 5 -6.55 16.26 -1.04
N LEU A 6 -5.28 15.99 -1.36
CA LEU A 6 -4.90 15.02 -2.39
C LEU A 6 -5.36 13.60 -2.03
N ALA A 7 -5.16 13.18 -0.77
CA ALA A 7 -5.61 11.87 -0.29
C ALA A 7 -7.14 11.71 -0.37
N ARG A 8 -7.89 12.79 -0.10
CA ARG A 8 -9.36 12.79 -0.20
C ARG A 8 -9.84 12.67 -1.66
N GLU A 9 -9.24 13.43 -2.57
CA GLU A 9 -9.58 13.39 -4.00
C GLU A 9 -9.27 12.04 -4.64
N MET A 10 -8.12 11.44 -4.33
CA MET A 10 -7.77 10.10 -4.79
C MET A 10 -8.75 9.03 -4.29
N LYS A 11 -9.24 9.17 -3.05
CA LYS A 11 -10.22 8.25 -2.47
C LYS A 11 -11.59 8.32 -3.15
N THR A 12 -11.99 9.48 -3.67
CA THR A 12 -13.24 9.66 -4.43
C THR A 12 -13.19 9.13 -5.86
N MET A 13 -12.00 8.94 -6.45
CA MET A 13 -11.83 8.46 -7.82
C MET A 13 -11.60 6.95 -7.93
N HIS A 14 -11.30 6.26 -6.83
CA HIS A 14 -10.99 4.84 -6.83
C HIS A 14 -12.28 4.01 -6.73
N GLU A 15 -12.48 3.09 -7.68
CA GLU A 15 -13.57 2.11 -7.65
C GLU A 15 -13.55 1.35 -6.31
N GLN A 16 -14.72 1.08 -5.71
CA GLN A 16 -14.75 0.41 -4.42
C GLN A 16 -14.11 -0.98 -4.55
N PRO A 17 -13.09 -1.31 -3.73
CA PRO A 17 -12.44 -2.60 -3.80
C PRO A 17 -13.44 -3.70 -3.46
N SER A 18 -13.30 -4.87 -4.11
CA SER A 18 -14.14 -6.03 -3.80
C SER A 18 -14.00 -6.44 -2.33
N ALA A 19 -15.05 -7.05 -1.78
CA ALA A 19 -15.06 -7.51 -0.38
C ALA A 19 -13.88 -8.45 -0.09
N ASP A 20 -13.53 -9.33 -1.02
CA ASP A 20 -12.40 -10.26 -0.89
C ASP A 20 -11.06 -9.54 -0.83
N ARG A 21 -10.87 -8.51 -1.67
CA ARG A 21 -9.67 -7.68 -1.64
C ARG A 21 -9.53 -6.95 -0.30
N GLN A 22 -10.64 -6.45 0.22
CA GLN A 22 -10.65 -5.74 1.49
C GLN A 22 -10.34 -6.67 2.67
N ALA A 23 -10.87 -7.88 2.67
CA ALA A 23 -10.55 -8.92 3.66
C ALA A 23 -9.06 -9.34 3.60
N ALA A 24 -8.47 -9.42 2.40
CA ALA A 24 -7.06 -9.72 2.24
C ALA A 24 -6.16 -8.61 2.81
N ILE A 25 -6.49 -7.34 2.54
CA ILE A 25 -5.78 -6.18 3.12
C ILE A 25 -5.90 -6.17 4.65
N ASP A 26 -7.08 -6.47 5.18
CA ASP A 26 -7.29 -6.55 6.64
C ASP A 26 -6.42 -7.61 7.30
N ARG A 27 -6.30 -8.77 6.66
CA ARG A 27 -5.46 -9.86 7.16
C ARG A 27 -3.98 -9.49 7.12
N LEU A 28 -3.54 -8.84 6.03
CA LEU A 28 -2.17 -8.34 5.91
C LEU A 28 -1.86 -7.31 7.00
N LEU A 29 -2.77 -6.38 7.24
CA LEU A 29 -2.63 -5.35 8.28
C LEU A 29 -2.57 -5.95 9.67
N SER A 30 -3.52 -6.83 10.01
CA SER A 30 -3.53 -7.51 11.31
C SER A 30 -2.21 -8.25 11.57
N THR A 31 -1.73 -9.00 10.58
CA THR A 31 -0.48 -9.77 10.69
C THR A 31 0.73 -8.85 10.85
N THR A 32 0.78 -7.75 10.10
CA THR A 32 1.88 -6.78 10.15
C THR A 32 1.94 -6.10 11.51
N LEU A 33 0.79 -5.67 12.05
CA LEU A 33 0.72 -5.04 13.37
C LEU A 33 1.21 -5.99 14.46
N GLU A 34 0.82 -7.27 14.39
CA GLU A 34 1.27 -8.30 15.33
C GLU A 34 2.78 -8.54 15.25
N VAL A 35 3.32 -8.74 14.04
CA VAL A 35 4.75 -9.02 13.81
C VAL A 35 5.66 -7.88 14.29
N PHE A 36 5.24 -6.64 14.08
CA PHE A 36 6.02 -5.46 14.47
C PHE A 36 5.63 -4.88 15.84
N GLY A 37 4.70 -5.52 16.57
CA GLY A 37 4.24 -5.05 17.89
C GLY A 37 3.62 -3.65 17.86
N LEU A 38 3.00 -3.26 16.75
CA LEU A 38 2.42 -1.93 16.55
C LEU A 38 0.99 -1.88 17.12
N PRO A 39 0.63 -0.83 17.88
CA PRO A 39 -0.71 -0.71 18.43
C PRO A 39 -1.74 -0.37 17.35
N ALA A 40 -2.75 -1.23 17.20
CA ALA A 40 -3.89 -0.98 16.33
C ALA A 40 -4.75 0.17 16.90
N ARG A 41 -4.58 1.40 16.42
CA ARG A 41 -5.54 2.49 16.69
C ARG A 41 -6.69 2.45 15.68
N ALA A 42 -7.93 2.67 16.08
CA ALA A 42 -9.06 2.73 15.14
C ALA A 42 -8.99 3.88 14.10
N PRO A 43 -8.56 5.12 14.43
CA PRO A 43 -8.76 6.27 13.52
C PRO A 43 -7.88 6.30 12.26
N TRP A 44 -6.84 5.47 12.16
CA TRP A 44 -5.96 5.38 10.99
C TRP A 44 -6.24 4.13 10.14
N HIS A 45 -7.11 3.21 10.60
CA HIS A 45 -7.28 1.92 9.95
C HIS A 45 -7.83 2.05 8.52
N GLU A 46 -8.77 2.98 8.30
CA GLU A 46 -9.34 3.23 6.98
C GLU A 46 -8.34 3.87 6.01
N ASP A 47 -7.54 4.83 6.49
CA ASP A 47 -6.51 5.48 5.68
C ASP A 47 -5.39 4.51 5.33
N VAL A 48 -4.95 3.69 6.30
CA VAL A 48 -3.95 2.66 6.07
C VAL A 48 -4.44 1.61 5.09
N ARG A 49 -5.69 1.15 5.20
CA ARG A 49 -6.30 0.25 4.22
C ARG A 49 -6.24 0.84 2.82
N PHE A 50 -6.57 2.11 2.67
CA PHE A 50 -6.48 2.81 1.38
C PHE A 50 -5.04 2.81 0.86
N PHE A 51 -4.06 3.25 1.67
CA PHE A 51 -2.67 3.32 1.23
C PHE A 51 -2.07 1.95 0.90
N VAL A 52 -2.37 0.91 1.68
CA VAL A 52 -1.93 -0.46 1.37
C VAL A 52 -2.54 -0.96 0.07
N GLY A 53 -3.81 -0.66 -0.18
CA GLY A 53 -4.45 -0.97 -1.46
C GLY A 53 -3.73 -0.31 -2.65
N VAL A 54 -3.43 0.99 -2.54
CA VAL A 54 -2.69 1.74 -3.57
C VAL A 54 -1.29 1.14 -3.77
N ILE A 55 -0.57 0.82 -2.70
CA ILE A 55 0.77 0.19 -2.78
C ILE A 55 0.68 -1.17 -3.48
N ALA A 56 -0.34 -1.97 -3.18
CA ALA A 56 -0.54 -3.27 -3.82
C ALA A 56 -0.79 -3.13 -5.33
N ASP A 57 -1.58 -2.14 -5.75
CA ASP A 57 -1.79 -1.85 -7.17
C ASP A 57 -0.50 -1.40 -7.87
N CYS A 58 0.27 -0.51 -7.25
CA CYS A 58 1.56 -0.10 -7.77
C CYS A 58 2.55 -1.28 -7.84
N ALA A 59 2.55 -2.16 -6.85
CA ALA A 59 3.40 -3.35 -6.85
C ALA A 59 3.03 -4.31 -7.98
N ALA A 60 1.72 -4.51 -8.25
CA ALA A 60 1.27 -5.31 -9.38
C ALA A 60 1.73 -4.72 -10.72
N LEU A 61 1.68 -3.39 -10.88
CA LEU A 61 2.23 -2.70 -12.05
C LEU A 61 3.74 -2.95 -12.19
N VAL A 62 4.52 -2.80 -11.12
CA VAL A 62 5.97 -3.06 -11.16
C VAL A 62 6.27 -4.52 -11.48
N GLN A 63 5.55 -5.47 -10.90
CA GLN A 63 5.72 -6.91 -11.16
C GLN A 63 5.34 -7.32 -12.59
N SER A 64 4.51 -6.55 -13.27
CA SER A 64 4.18 -6.79 -14.69
C SER A 64 5.31 -6.42 -15.65
N VAL A 65 6.33 -5.71 -15.18
CA VAL A 65 7.51 -5.37 -15.96
C VAL A 65 8.50 -6.53 -15.88
N ASP A 66 8.88 -7.08 -17.03
CA ASP A 66 10.02 -7.99 -17.11
C ASP A 66 11.32 -7.20 -16.91
N LEU A 67 11.89 -7.31 -15.72
CA LEU A 67 13.14 -6.66 -15.36
C LEU A 67 14.38 -7.45 -15.84
N GLY A 68 14.20 -8.73 -16.22
CA GLY A 68 15.29 -9.66 -16.51
C GLY A 68 16.16 -9.98 -15.29
N ASP A 69 16.82 -11.16 -15.29
CA ASP A 69 17.67 -11.65 -14.19
C ASP A 69 18.92 -10.77 -13.89
N ARG A 70 19.16 -9.74 -14.69
CA ARG A 70 20.34 -8.87 -14.66
C ARG A 70 20.03 -7.40 -14.35
N ALA A 71 18.80 -7.05 -14.00
CA ALA A 71 18.52 -5.70 -13.48
C ALA A 71 19.27 -5.52 -12.15
N GLU A 72 20.45 -4.92 -12.20
CA GLU A 72 21.15 -4.48 -11.00
C GLU A 72 20.26 -3.47 -10.26
N PRO A 73 20.17 -3.55 -8.91
CA PRO A 73 19.49 -2.53 -8.14
C PRO A 73 20.04 -1.15 -8.51
N ALA A 74 19.17 -0.16 -8.63
CA ALA A 74 19.63 1.22 -8.84
C ALA A 74 20.68 1.58 -7.77
N PRO A 75 21.77 2.27 -8.15
CA PRO A 75 22.86 2.55 -7.24
C PRO A 75 22.35 3.32 -6.01
N VAL A 76 22.51 2.73 -4.83
CA VAL A 76 22.25 3.40 -3.55
C VAL A 76 23.52 4.11 -3.16
N TYR A 77 23.43 5.41 -2.87
CA TYR A 77 24.56 6.17 -2.33
C TYR A 77 25.10 5.49 -1.06
N GLN A 78 26.38 5.15 -1.04
CA GLN A 78 27.11 4.69 0.15
C GLN A 78 28.08 5.79 0.59
N PRO A 79 27.90 6.37 1.80
CA PRO A 79 28.75 7.44 2.33
C PRO A 79 30.16 6.96 2.71
#